data_AF-A0A843X4M5-F1
#
_entry.id   AF-A0A843X4M5-F1
#
_cell.length_a   1.000
_cell.length_b   1.000
_cell.length_c   1.000
_cell.angle_alpha   90.00
_cell.angle_beta   90.00
_cell.angle_gamma   90.00
#
_symmetry.space_group_name_H-M   'P 1'
#
loop_
_entity.id
_entity.type
_entity.pdbx_description
1 polymer ?
#
loop_
_entity_poly.entity_id
_entity_poly.type
_entity_poly.pdbx_seq_one_letter_code
_entity_poly.pdbx_strand_id
1 'polypeptide(L)' 'MSQREFRRLQLSRRRTRLAPAQEAGFGGVSMMERFRRMTPPFIKGGSDPILAESWLRETEKIFHAI' A
#
# COMPACT_ATOMS: atom_id res chain seq x y z
N MET A 1 36.27 5.40 27.07
CA MET A 1 34.88 5.51 26.57
C MET A 1 33.95 5.69 27.77
N SER A 2 33.20 6.80 27.84
CA SER A 2 32.45 7.20 29.05
C SER A 2 30.98 6.75 29.04
N GLN A 3 30.39 6.46 30.21
CA GLN A 3 28.98 6.06 30.35
C GLN A 3 27.99 7.04 29.70
N ARG A 4 28.31 8.34 29.69
CA ARG A 4 27.49 9.37 29.04
C ARG A 4 27.43 9.20 27.52
N GLU A 5 28.51 8.73 26.91
CA GLU A 5 28.59 8.51 25.47
C GLU A 5 27.85 7.24 25.06
N PHE A 6 27.94 6.17 25.87
CA PHE A 6 27.18 4.95 25.65
C PHE A 6 25.67 5.21 25.67
N ARG A 7 25.19 6.03 26.63
CA ARG A 7 23.78 6.42 26.71
C ARG A 7 23.33 7.24 25.49
N ARG A 8 24.21 8.11 24.97
CA ARG A 8 23.93 8.92 23.79
C ARG A 8 23.85 8.07 22.53
N LEU A 9 24.75 7.09 22.38
CA LEU A 9 24.74 6.13 21.26
C LEU A 9 23.52 5.20 21.31
N GLN A 10 23.09 4.75 22.50
CA GLN A 10 21.87 3.96 22.67
C GLN A 10 20.61 4.73 22.28
N LEU A 11 20.51 6.01 22.61
CA LEU A 11 19.37 6.87 22.22
C LEU A 11 19.33 7.10 20.70
N SER A 12 20.48 7.30 20.06
CA SER A 12 20.57 7.43 18.60
C SER A 12 20.19 6.13 17.89
N ARG A 13 20.58 4.96 18.43
CA ARG A 13 20.22 3.63 17.88
C ARG A 13 18.74 3.29 18.04
N ARG A 14 18.07 3.80 19.08
CA ARG A 14 16.61 3.65 19.27
C ARG A 14 15.80 4.51 18.32
N ARG A 15 16.37 5.61 17.80
CA ARG A 15 15.71 6.50 16.84
C ARG A 15 15.70 5.95 15.41
N THR A 16 16.51 4.92 15.12
CA THR A 16 16.60 4.25 13.81
C THR A 16 16.08 2.81 13.86
N ARG A 17 15.17 2.49 14.78
CA ARG A 17 14.18 1.46 14.46
C ARG A 17 13.08 2.18 13.70
N LEU A 18 13.21 2.19 12.37
CA LEU A 18 12.06 2.34 11.48
C LEU A 18 10.96 1.51 12.12
N ALA A 19 9.90 2.17 12.59
CA ALA A 19 8.70 1.46 12.95
C ALA A 19 8.41 0.52 11.77
N PRO A 20 8.11 -0.78 12.01
CA PRO A 20 7.49 -1.55 10.94
C PRO A 20 6.34 -0.68 10.45
N ALA A 21 6.33 -0.40 9.14
CA ALA A 21 5.21 0.27 8.51
C ALA A 21 3.97 -0.36 9.14
N GLN A 22 3.19 0.45 9.85
CA GLN A 22 1.94 -0.01 10.42
C GLN A 22 1.14 -0.43 9.19
N GLU A 23 1.19 -1.73 8.87
CA GLU A 23 0.07 -2.39 8.24
C GLU A 23 -1.06 -2.07 9.20
N ALA A 24 -1.85 -1.07 8.81
CA ALA A 24 -3.12 -0.79 9.42
C ALA A 24 -4.00 -2.01 9.17
N GLY A 25 -3.73 -3.08 9.92
CA GLY A 25 -4.64 -4.18 10.18
C GLY A 25 -5.76 -3.64 11.03
N PHE A 26 -6.57 -2.75 10.45
CA PHE A 26 -7.97 -2.75 10.81
C PHE A 26 -8.47 -4.15 10.51
N GLY A 27 -9.17 -4.79 11.46
CA GLY A 27 -9.77 -6.11 11.33
C GLY A 27 -10.89 -6.19 10.27
N GLY A 28 -10.69 -5.57 9.11
CA GLY A 28 -11.49 -5.65 7.92
C GLY A 28 -10.64 -6.22 6.79
N VAL A 29 -11.31 -6.83 5.81
CA VAL A 29 -10.70 -7.34 4.58
C VAL A 29 -9.70 -6.34 4.00
N SER A 30 -8.51 -6.85 3.64
CA SER A 30 -7.45 -6.06 3.03
C SER A 30 -7.97 -5.29 1.80
N MET A 31 -7.36 -4.15 1.50
CA MET A 31 -7.68 -3.35 0.30
C MET A 31 -7.72 -4.24 -0.96
N MET A 32 -6.76 -5.15 -1.07
CA MET A 32 -6.66 -6.12 -2.16
C MET A 32 -7.86 -7.08 -2.19
N GLU A 33 -8.33 -7.54 -1.03
CA GLU A 33 -9.49 -8.43 -0.98
C GLU A 33 -10.80 -7.72 -1.31
N ARG A 34 -10.96 -6.45 -0.88
CA ARG A 34 -12.09 -5.61 -1.31
C ARG A 34 -12.08 -5.41 -2.81
N PHE A 35 -10.91 -5.10 -3.39
CA PHE A 35 -10.74 -4.98 -4.84
C PHE A 35 -11.14 -6.27 -5.57
N ARG A 36 -10.68 -7.44 -5.11
CA ARG A 36 -11.05 -8.73 -5.70
C ARG A 36 -12.55 -9.03 -5.61
N ARG A 37 -13.21 -8.66 -4.51
CA ARG A 37 -14.68 -8.86 -4.33
C ARG A 37 -15.51 -8.02 -5.28
N MET A 38 -14.99 -6.88 -5.74
CA MET A 38 -15.65 -6.01 -6.72
C MET A 38 -15.55 -6.53 -8.17
N THR A 39 -14.88 -7.67 -8.40
CA THR A 39 -14.73 -8.29 -9.73
C THR A 39 -14.23 -7.30 -10.79
N PRO A 40 -12.96 -6.85 -10.68
CA PRO A 40 -12.42 -5.85 -11.58
C PRO A 40 -12.46 -6.33 -13.03
N PRO A 41 -12.70 -5.42 -13.99
CA PRO A 41 -12.75 -5.78 -15.40
C PRO A 41 -11.38 -6.31 -15.85
N PHE A 42 -11.40 -7.34 -16.68
CA PHE A 42 -10.19 -7.92 -17.27
C PHE A 42 -10.02 -7.42 -18.70
N ILE A 43 -8.79 -7.04 -19.06
CA ILE A 43 -8.39 -6.71 -20.44
C ILE A 43 -7.24 -7.62 -20.86
N LYS A 44 -7.33 -8.21 -22.06
CA LYS A 44 -6.27 -9.07 -22.63
C LYS A 44 -5.03 -8.30 -23.09
N GLY A 45 -5.02 -6.98 -22.96
CA GLY A 45 -4.07 -6.09 -23.62
C GLY A 45 -4.43 -5.85 -25.10
N GLY A 46 -3.60 -5.09 -25.79
CA GLY A 46 -3.81 -4.70 -27.19
C GLY A 46 -3.31 -3.28 -27.46
N SER A 47 -3.47 -2.84 -28.71
CA SER A 47 -3.04 -1.49 -29.16
C SER A 47 -4.21 -0.53 -29.35
N ASP A 48 -5.42 -0.93 -28.96
CA ASP A 48 -6.62 -0.08 -29.06
C ASP A 48 -6.66 0.90 -27.86
N PRO A 49 -6.48 2.21 -28.10
CA PRO A 49 -6.45 3.19 -27.02
C PRO A 49 -7.83 3.41 -26.39
N ILE A 50 -8.93 3.21 -27.14
CA ILE A 50 -10.30 3.41 -26.65
C ILE A 50 -10.69 2.29 -25.70
N LEU A 51 -10.31 1.05 -26.04
CA LEU A 51 -10.48 -0.11 -25.16
C LEU A 51 -9.70 0.08 -23.85
N ALA A 52 -8.45 0.55 -23.94
CA ALA A 52 -7.61 0.81 -22.77
C ALA A 52 -8.20 1.91 -21.87
N GLU A 53 -8.66 3.02 -22.45
CA GLU A 53 -9.30 4.11 -21.70
C GLU A 53 -10.58 3.62 -21.01
N SER A 54 -11.41 2.86 -21.71
CA SER A 54 -12.65 2.31 -21.15
C SER A 54 -12.35 1.40 -19.95
N TRP A 55 -11.35 0.53 -20.06
CA TRP A 55 -10.93 -0.35 -18.96
C TRP A 55 -10.40 0.44 -17.75
N LEU A 56 -9.61 1.50 -17.98
CA LEU A 56 -9.12 2.37 -16.91
C LEU A 56 -10.26 3.03 -16.16
N ARG A 57 -11.22 3.64 -16.87
CA ARG A 57 -12.38 4.30 -16.25
C ARG A 57 -13.20 3.36 -15.38
N GLU A 58 -13.47 2.14 -15.85
CA GLU A 58 -14.20 1.14 -15.06
C GLU A 58 -13.39 0.66 -13.84
N THR A 59 -12.06 0.54 -13.98
CA THR A 59 -11.18 0.16 -12.88
C THR A 59 -11.09 1.27 -11.82
N GLU A 60 -11.05 2.54 -12.23
CA GLU A 60 -11.03 3.69 -11.31
C GLU A 60 -12.30 3.79 -10.46
N LYS A 61 -13.47 3.47 -11.02
CA LYS A 61 -14.74 3.42 -10.26
C LYS A 61 -14.64 2.48 -9.06
N ILE A 62 -13.92 1.37 -9.21
CA ILE A 62 -13.72 0.40 -8.13
C ILE A 62 -12.85 1.00 -7.03
N PHE A 63 -11.74 1.69 -7.36
CA PHE A 63 -10.89 2.33 -6.35
C PHE A 63 -11.60 3.44 -5.59
N HIS A 64 -12.51 4.19 -6.23
CA HIS A 64 -13.32 5.20 -5.55
C HIS A 64 -14.36 4.61 -4.60
N ALA A 65 -14.70 3.33 -4.76
CA ALA A 65 -15.71 2.63 -3.96
C ALA A 65 -15.13 1.88 -2.74
N ILE A 66 -13.81 1.82 -2.57
CA ILE A 66 -13.12 0.98 -1.56
C ILE A 66 -12.59 1.79 -0.38
#